data_AF-T0ZIG9-F1
#
_entry.id   AF-T0ZIG9-F1
#
_cell.length_a   1.000
_cell.length_b   1.000
_cell.length_c   1.000
_cell.angle_alpha   90.00
_cell.angle_beta   90.00
_cell.angle_gamma   90.00
#
_symmetry.space_group_name_H-M   'P 1'
#
loop_
_entity.id
_entity.type
_entity.pdbx_description
1 polymer ?
#
loop_
_entity_poly.entity_id
_entity_poly.type
_entity_poly.pdbx_seq_one_letter_code
_entity_poly.pdbx_strand_id
1 'polypeptide(L)'
;LEAIAVDFPEVIAAVRGRGLMLGVEVRREGVGGALMSELLHRHVLALWTLNNERVIRMIPPVTIPVEVIHDVLSEVRSAAKTVAEIAEEL
;
A
#
# COMPACT_ATOMS: atom_id res chain seq x y z
N LEU A 1 7.31 -4.01 3.26
CA LEU A 1 6.09 -4.21 2.46
C LEU A 1 5.71 -5.69 2.37
N GLU A 2 6.59 -6.59 1.93
CA GLU A 2 6.30 -8.04 1.90
C GLU A 2 5.85 -8.59 3.27
N ALA A 3 6.54 -8.21 4.35
CA ALA A 3 6.11 -8.57 5.70
C ALA A 3 4.68 -8.08 6.04
N ILE A 4 4.30 -6.89 5.58
CA ILE A 4 2.93 -6.36 5.77
C ILE A 4 1.93 -7.19 4.96
N ALA A 5 2.31 -7.66 3.77
CA ALA A 5 1.46 -8.54 2.97
C ALA A 5 1.24 -9.92 3.62
N VAL A 6 2.23 -10.43 4.35
CA VAL A 6 2.09 -11.65 5.16
C VAL A 6 1.12 -11.42 6.32
N ASP A 7 1.15 -10.24 6.94
CA ASP A 7 0.30 -9.91 8.07
C ASP A 7 -1.16 -9.59 7.66
N PHE A 8 -1.38 -9.13 6.43
CA PHE A 8 -2.71 -8.74 5.89
C PHE A 8 -2.96 -9.32 4.47
N PRO A 9 -2.99 -10.66 4.30
CA PRO A 9 -3.14 -11.32 3.00
C PRO A 9 -4.49 -11.07 2.31
N GLU A 10 -5.51 -10.69 3.07
CA GLU A 10 -6.84 -10.26 2.61
C GLU A 10 -6.81 -8.88 1.94
N VAL A 11 -5.84 -8.03 2.29
CA VAL A 11 -5.65 -6.70 1.68
C VAL A 11 -4.64 -6.77 0.55
N ILE A 12 -3.46 -7.34 0.80
CA ILE A 12 -2.33 -7.34 -0.15
C ILE A 12 -2.10 -8.75 -0.68
N ALA A 13 -2.25 -8.93 -1.99
CA ALA A 13 -1.99 -10.19 -2.68
C ALA A 13 -0.51 -10.39 -2.99
N ALA A 14 0.19 -9.33 -3.41
CA ALA A 14 1.60 -9.42 -3.76
C ALA A 14 2.31 -8.07 -3.64
N VAL A 15 3.63 -8.12 -3.43
CA VAL A 15 4.53 -6.97 -3.54
C VAL A 15 5.60 -7.31 -4.57
N ARG A 16 5.84 -6.41 -5.52
CA ARG A 16 6.81 -6.62 -6.59
C ARG A 16 7.51 -5.32 -6.97
N GLY A 17 8.67 -5.41 -7.59
CA GLY A 17 9.37 -4.23 -8.10
C GLY A 17 10.88 -4.35 -8.00
N ARG A 18 11.57 -3.26 -8.33
CA ARG A 18 13.04 -3.19 -8.27
C ARG A 18 13.48 -1.80 -7.82
N GLY A 19 14.41 -1.77 -6.87
CA GLY A 19 14.85 -0.51 -6.25
C GLY A 19 13.68 0.19 -5.57
N LEU A 20 13.50 1.48 -5.87
CA LEU A 20 12.41 2.30 -5.31
C LEU A 20 11.18 2.38 -6.23
N MET A 21 11.10 1.52 -7.25
CA MET A 21 9.88 1.36 -8.04
C MET A 21 9.18 0.08 -7.61
N LEU A 22 8.22 0.22 -6.70
CA LEU A 22 7.51 -0.90 -6.09
C LEU A 22 6.01 -0.83 -6.40
N GLY A 23 5.41 -1.98 -6.64
CA GLY A 23 3.99 -2.19 -6.80
C GLY A 23 3.44 -3.05 -5.67
N VAL A 24 2.38 -2.58 -5.03
CA VAL A 24 1.59 -3.31 -4.04
C VAL A 24 0.28 -3.71 -4.71
N GLU A 25 0.12 -5.00 -4.97
CA GLU A 25 -1.09 -5.57 -5.58
C GLU A 25 -2.09 -5.93 -4.48
N VAL A 26 -3.26 -5.32 -4.51
CA VAL A 26 -4.36 -5.61 -3.59
C VAL A 26 -5.15 -6.82 -4.04
N ARG A 27 -5.80 -7.50 -3.09
CA ARG A 27 -6.50 -8.77 -3.33
C ARG A 27 -7.76 -8.63 -4.19
N ARG A 28 -8.51 -7.54 -4.03
CA ARG A 28 -9.82 -7.32 -4.64
C ARG A 28 -9.92 -5.91 -5.24
N GLU A 29 -10.87 -5.74 -6.15
CA GLU A 29 -11.31 -4.39 -6.58
C GLU A 29 -11.91 -3.66 -5.38
N GLY A 30 -11.96 -2.32 -5.42
CA GLY A 30 -12.42 -1.51 -4.27
C GLY A 30 -11.39 -1.35 -3.14
N VAL A 31 -10.71 -2.43 -2.74
CA VAL A 31 -9.66 -2.42 -1.68
C VAL A 31 -8.54 -1.43 -2.00
N GLY A 32 -8.15 -1.31 -3.27
CA GLY A 32 -7.11 -0.37 -3.70
C GLY A 32 -7.48 1.09 -3.43
N GLY A 33 -8.75 1.44 -3.62
CA GLY A 33 -9.28 2.78 -3.34
C GLY A 33 -9.35 3.06 -1.85
N ALA A 34 -9.84 2.11 -1.06
CA ALA A 34 -9.87 2.22 0.40
C ALA A 34 -8.45 2.39 0.98
N LEU A 35 -7.49 1.57 0.54
CA LEU A 35 -6.11 1.67 0.97
C LEU A 35 -5.46 3.00 0.55
N MET A 36 -5.71 3.47 -0.66
CA MET A 36 -5.23 4.78 -1.12
C MET A 36 -5.81 5.92 -0.27
N SER A 37 -7.12 5.87 0.03
CA SER A 37 -7.79 6.86 0.88
C SER A 37 -7.19 6.88 2.29
N GLU A 38 -6.96 5.72 2.89
CA GLU A 38 -6.35 5.61 4.21
C GLU A 38 -4.92 6.14 4.23
N LEU A 39 -4.11 5.82 3.21
CA LEU A 39 -2.76 6.38 3.08
C LEU A 39 -2.79 7.91 2.95
N LEU A 40 -3.73 8.45 2.16
CA LEU A 40 -3.90 9.89 2.01
C LEU A 40 -4.26 10.56 3.34
N HIS A 41 -5.18 9.99 4.13
CA HIS A 41 -5.53 10.48 5.46
C HIS A 41 -4.34 10.46 6.43
N ARG A 42 -3.37 9.56 6.20
CA ARG A 42 -2.12 9.43 6.98
C ARG A 42 -0.96 10.23 6.39
N HIS A 43 -1.25 11.15 5.46
CA HIS A 43 -0.26 11.98 4.78
C HIS A 43 0.79 11.19 3.95
N VAL A 44 0.45 9.97 3.52
CA VAL A 44 1.26 9.16 2.58
C VAL A 44 0.61 9.20 1.20
N LEU A 45 1.27 9.83 0.24
CA LEU A 45 0.79 9.89 -1.14
C LEU A 45 1.23 8.65 -1.91
N ALA A 46 0.27 7.78 -2.22
CA ALA A 46 0.44 6.66 -3.13
C ALA A 46 -0.72 6.66 -4.14
N LEU A 47 -0.47 6.15 -5.34
CA LEU A 47 -1.44 6.19 -6.44
C LEU A 47 -1.55 4.81 -7.07
N TRP A 48 -2.75 4.37 -7.40
CA TRP A 48 -2.91 3.20 -8.26
C TRP A 48 -2.37 3.46 -9.67
N THR A 49 -2.18 2.39 -10.43
CA THR A 49 -1.78 2.48 -11.83
C THR A 49 -2.97 2.76 -12.74
N LEU A 50 -2.76 3.49 -13.84
CA LEU A 50 -3.82 3.78 -14.82
C LEU A 50 -4.35 2.50 -15.49
N ASN A 51 -3.49 1.49 -15.64
CA ASN A 51 -3.79 0.24 -16.33
C ASN A 51 -4.28 -0.88 -15.41
N ASN A 52 -4.16 -0.72 -14.09
CA ASN A 52 -4.60 -1.69 -13.11
C ASN A 52 -4.85 -1.02 -11.75
N GLU A 53 -6.12 -0.82 -11.41
CA GLU A 53 -6.54 -0.23 -10.14
C GLU A 53 -6.19 -1.12 -8.93
N ARG A 54 -5.93 -2.42 -9.14
CA ARG A 54 -5.45 -3.31 -8.08
C ARG A 54 -3.99 -3.09 -7.70
N VAL A 55 -3.23 -2.27 -8.43
CA VAL A 55 -1.80 -2.06 -8.15
C VAL A 55 -1.56 -0.63 -7.70
N ILE A 56 -1.15 -0.46 -6.45
CA ILE A 56 -0.68 0.81 -5.89
C ILE A 56 0.83 0.94 -6.12
N ARG A 57 1.26 2.06 -6.71
CA ARG A 57 2.67 2.37 -6.93
C ARG A 57 3.26 3.12 -5.75
N MET A 58 4.29 2.53 -5.18
CA MET A 58 5.19 3.18 -4.23
C MET A 58 6.45 3.58 -4.98
N ILE A 59 6.58 4.87 -5.26
CA ILE A 59 7.68 5.49 -6.02
C ILE A 59 8.27 6.68 -5.27
N PRO A 60 8.85 6.49 -4.07
CA PRO A 60 9.43 7.58 -3.32
C PRO A 60 10.64 8.20 -4.06
N PRO A 61 11.03 9.44 -3.71
CA PRO A 61 12.27 10.03 -4.21
C PRO A 61 13.48 9.15 -3.90
N VAL A 62 14.47 9.14 -4.79
CA VAL A 62 15.72 8.36 -4.57
C VAL A 62 16.53 8.86 -3.37
N THR A 63 16.30 10.10 -2.97
CA THR A 63 16.93 10.77 -1.82
C THR A 63 16.11 10.64 -0.54
N ILE A 64 15.09 9.76 -0.50
CA ILE A 64 14.25 9.60 0.69
C ILE A 64 15.10 9.17 1.90
N PRO A 65 14.98 9.87 3.05
CA PRO A 65 15.67 9.46 4.27
C PRO A 65 15.15 8.13 4.82
N VAL A 66 16.01 7.33 5.44
CA VAL A 66 15.67 5.99 5.92
C VAL A 66 14.62 6.04 7.03
N GLU A 67 14.68 7.04 7.89
CA GLU A 67 13.70 7.34 8.92
C GLU A 67 12.28 7.55 8.33
N VAL A 68 12.18 8.28 7.22
CA VAL A 68 10.90 8.48 6.53
C VAL A 68 10.39 7.17 5.92
N ILE A 69 11.28 6.29 5.46
CA ILE A 69 10.87 4.94 5.02
C ILE A 69 10.22 4.17 6.17
N HIS A 70 10.79 4.23 7.38
CA HIS A 70 10.21 3.56 8.54
C HIS A 70 8.84 4.13 8.91
N ASP A 71 8.70 5.45 8.91
CA ASP A 71 7.41 6.12 9.18
C ASP A 71 6.35 5.69 8.14
N VAL A 72 6.70 5.73 6.84
CA VAL A 72 5.80 5.31 5.76
C VAL A 72 5.43 3.83 5.91
N LEU A 73 6.37 2.95 6.25
CA LEU A 73 6.06 1.53 6.46
C LEU A 73 5.13 1.31 7.67
N SER A 74 5.27 2.11 8.73
CA SER A 74 4.37 2.10 9.88
C SER A 74 2.95 2.54 9.50
N GLU A 75 2.83 3.60 8.70
CA GLU A 75 1.53 4.08 8.23
C GLU A 75 0.89 3.13 7.22
N VAL A 76 1.67 2.51 6.33
CA VAL A 76 1.15 1.47 5.43
C VAL A 76 0.61 0.27 6.20
N ARG A 77 1.31 -0.15 7.26
CA ARG A 77 0.84 -1.23 8.14
C ARG A 77 -0.47 -0.85 8.83
N SER A 78 -0.56 0.38 9.33
CA SER A 78 -1.76 0.87 10.02
C SER A 78 -2.95 1.02 9.07
N ALA A 79 -2.71 1.53 7.85
CA ALA A 79 -3.71 1.60 6.79
C ALA A 79 -4.20 0.21 6.36
N ALA A 80 -3.28 -0.74 6.16
CA ALA A 80 -3.64 -2.12 5.83
C ALA A 80 -4.50 -2.76 6.92
N LYS A 81 -4.18 -2.53 8.20
CA LYS A 81 -5.01 -2.99 9.32
C LYS A 81 -6.42 -2.40 9.28
N THR A 82 -6.57 -1.09 9.07
CA THR A 82 -7.89 -0.45 8.97
C THR A 82 -8.69 -0.99 7.80
N VAL A 83 -8.07 -1.17 6.64
CA VAL A 83 -8.74 -1.72 5.45
C VAL A 83 -9.12 -3.19 5.64
N ALA A 84 -8.28 -3.98 6.33
CA ALA A 84 -8.58 -5.38 6.63
C ALA A 84 -9.91 -5.56 7.38
N GLU A 85 -10.25 -4.64 8.28
CA GLU A 85 -11.50 -4.65 9.06
C GLU A 85 -12.75 -4.55 8.17
N ILE A 86 -12.63 -3.95 6.98
CA ILE A 86 -13.75 -3.73 6.03
C ILE A 86 -13.55 -4.46 4.69
N ALA A 87 -12.46 -5.21 4.53
CA ALA A 87 -12.03 -5.74 3.23
C ALA A 87 -12.99 -6.78 2.64
N GLU A 88 -13.85 -7.40 3.44
CA GLU A 88 -14.87 -8.35 2.99
C GLU A 88 -16.15 -7.68 2.48
N GLU A 89 -16.36 -6.40 2.84
CA GLU A 89 -17.55 -5.62 2.50
C GLU A 89 -17.36 -4.76 1.24
N LEU A 90 -16.12 -4.67 0.75
CA LEU A 90 -15.69 -3.96 -0.48
C LEU A 90 -15.69 -4.89 -1.70
#